data_AF-A0A3P7IGJ1-F1
#
_entry.id   AF-A0A3P7IGJ1-F1
#
_cell.length_a   1.000
_cell.length_b   1.000
_cell.length_c   1.000
_cell.angle_alpha   90.00
_cell.angle_beta   90.00
_cell.angle_gamma   90.00
#
_symmetry.space_group_name_H-M   'P 1'
#
loop_
_entity.id
_entity.type
_entity.pdbx_description
1 polymer ?
#
loop_
_entity_poly.entity_id
_entity_poly.type
_entity_poly.pdbx_seq_one_letter_code
_entity_poly.pdbx_strand_id
1 'polypeptide(L)'
;MSVTFSTTKAVAAICVAMLVERGRLRYDDRVSTYWPGFARHGKENITVQMALSHEAGLGYLDTPITEEIAADHNKIREILENEEPKWEPGRKNGYHAYTFGWIVDQIVRHVDEKQRSIGQFLREEITGPNHIDYYIGLPFEEEYRVARVTVPSIWERLSEVLYDWRVSWYFLSLWKLVRDTPLSRAVNNPSWLQAVSKCTLNNPDYHHLEQAAALGIGNARSLATIFDLVSCFV
;
A
#
# COMPACT_ATOMS: atom_id res chain seq x y z
N MET A 1 7.72 12.31 13.12
CA MET A 1 7.35 11.55 11.89
C MET A 1 5.86 11.68 11.65
N SER A 2 5.34 11.34 10.48
CA SER A 2 3.89 11.28 10.23
C SER A 2 3.58 10.16 9.24
N VAL A 3 2.32 9.73 9.21
CA VAL A 3 1.81 8.76 8.23
C VAL A 3 1.88 9.37 6.83
N THR A 4 2.46 8.64 5.88
CA THR A 4 2.77 9.14 4.53
C THR A 4 1.78 8.68 3.46
N PHE A 5 0.73 7.96 3.87
CA PHE A 5 -0.35 7.49 2.99
C PHE A 5 0.20 6.69 1.80
N SER A 6 -0.35 6.92 0.61
CA SER A 6 0.03 6.23 -0.63
C SER A 6 1.49 6.41 -1.04
N THR A 7 2.23 7.35 -0.46
CA THR A 7 3.68 7.47 -0.64
C THR A 7 4.40 6.17 -0.24
N THR A 8 3.83 5.43 0.73
CA THR A 8 4.31 4.10 1.14
C THR A 8 4.46 3.14 -0.03
N LYS A 9 3.60 3.22 -1.05
CA LYS A 9 3.66 2.32 -2.22
C LYS A 9 4.96 2.44 -2.98
N ALA A 10 5.51 3.66 -3.06
CA ALA A 10 6.78 3.88 -3.74
C ALA A 10 7.94 3.22 -2.96
N VAL A 11 7.94 3.34 -1.63
CA VAL A 11 8.93 2.67 -0.77
C VAL A 11 8.80 1.14 -0.88
N ALA A 12 7.58 0.62 -0.90
CA ALA A 12 7.32 -0.82 -1.11
C ALA A 12 7.79 -1.31 -2.49
N ALA A 13 7.60 -0.49 -3.54
CA ALA A 13 8.11 -0.80 -4.87
C ALA A 13 9.63 -0.81 -4.94
N ILE A 14 10.32 0.02 -4.15
CA ILE A 14 11.79 0.00 -4.01
C ILE A 14 12.26 -1.32 -3.39
N CYS A 15 11.55 -1.86 -2.41
CA CYS A 15 11.87 -3.21 -1.87
C CYS A 15 11.84 -4.27 -2.98
N VAL A 16 10.83 -4.23 -3.87
CA VAL A 16 10.75 -5.15 -5.01
C VAL A 16 11.86 -4.87 -6.03
N ALA A 17 12.16 -3.61 -6.32
CA ALA A 17 13.24 -3.23 -7.23
C ALA A 17 14.60 -3.76 -6.75
N MET A 18 14.87 -3.73 -5.44
CA MET A 18 16.09 -4.30 -4.87
C MET A 18 16.16 -5.83 -5.02
N LEU A 19 15.03 -6.53 -4.89
CA LEU A 19 14.99 -7.97 -5.17
C LEU A 19 15.23 -8.26 -6.66
N VAL A 20 14.74 -7.40 -7.56
CA VAL A 20 15.02 -7.49 -9.01
C VAL A 20 16.49 -7.27 -9.31
N GLU A 21 17.09 -6.22 -8.75
CA GLU A 21 18.52 -5.91 -8.88
C GLU A 21 19.40 -7.09 -8.44
N ARG A 22 19.01 -7.76 -7.35
CA ARG A 22 19.69 -8.95 -6.82
C ARG A 22 19.41 -10.24 -7.60
N GLY A 23 18.67 -10.16 -8.71
CA GLY A 23 18.33 -11.31 -9.54
C GLY A 23 17.41 -12.33 -8.86
N ARG A 24 16.68 -11.93 -7.81
CA ARG A 24 15.77 -12.81 -7.07
C ARG A 24 14.43 -13.00 -7.77
N LEU A 25 14.01 -11.97 -8.52
CA LEU A 25 12.82 -12.00 -9.37
C LEU A 25 13.01 -11.08 -10.58
N ARG A 26 12.17 -11.21 -11.60
CA ARG A 26 12.07 -10.26 -12.72
C ARG A 26 10.65 -9.73 -12.83
N TYR A 27 10.50 -8.55 -13.42
CA TYR A 27 9.19 -7.93 -13.59
C TYR A 27 8.25 -8.71 -14.52
N ASP A 28 8.81 -9.43 -15.51
CA ASP A 28 8.08 -10.30 -16.44
C ASP A 28 7.76 -11.69 -15.86
N ASP A 29 8.31 -12.03 -14.70
CA ASP A 29 7.97 -13.29 -14.03
C ASP A 29 6.52 -13.29 -13.55
N ARG A 30 5.89 -14.45 -13.65
CA ARG A 30 4.57 -14.68 -13.07
C ARG A 30 4.68 -14.67 -11.56
N VAL A 31 3.76 -13.99 -10.88
CA VAL A 31 3.70 -14.02 -9.40
C VAL A 31 3.54 -15.46 -8.90
N SER A 32 2.79 -16.28 -9.64
CA SER A 32 2.56 -17.70 -9.36
C SER A 32 3.83 -18.57 -9.38
N THR A 33 4.93 -18.11 -10.00
CA THR A 33 6.23 -18.80 -9.96
C THR A 33 6.78 -18.85 -8.53
N TYR A 34 6.59 -17.79 -7.74
CA TYR A 34 7.08 -17.67 -6.36
C TYR A 34 6.01 -17.98 -5.33
N TRP A 35 4.76 -17.68 -5.66
CA TRP A 35 3.60 -17.85 -4.80
C TRP A 35 2.55 -18.69 -5.54
N PRO A 36 2.66 -20.04 -5.54
CA PRO A 36 1.81 -20.91 -6.36
C PRO A 36 0.31 -20.78 -6.08
N GLY A 37 -0.08 -20.52 -4.83
CA GLY A 37 -1.46 -20.28 -4.45
C GLY A 37 -2.10 -19.08 -5.16
N PHE A 38 -1.30 -18.10 -5.59
CA PHE A 38 -1.77 -16.94 -6.33
C PHE A 38 -2.33 -17.30 -7.71
N ALA A 39 -2.05 -18.48 -8.27
CA ALA A 39 -2.52 -18.85 -9.61
C ALA A 39 -4.04 -19.11 -9.72
N ARG A 40 -4.74 -19.26 -8.60
CA ARG A 40 -6.17 -19.62 -8.58
C ARG A 40 -7.04 -18.53 -9.21
N HIS A 41 -8.23 -18.92 -9.68
CA HIS A 41 -9.24 -17.99 -10.21
C HIS A 41 -8.76 -17.12 -11.39
N GLY A 42 -7.99 -17.69 -12.32
CA GLY A 42 -7.56 -16.99 -13.55
C GLY A 42 -6.38 -16.02 -13.36
N LYS A 43 -5.64 -16.17 -12.26
CA LYS A 43 -4.52 -15.29 -11.89
C LYS A 43 -3.15 -15.86 -12.31
N GLU A 44 -3.11 -17.02 -12.95
CA GLU A 44 -1.87 -17.76 -13.26
C GLU A 44 -0.88 -17.00 -14.14
N ASN A 45 -1.37 -16.06 -14.96
CA ASN A 45 -0.55 -15.28 -15.88
C ASN A 45 -0.24 -13.85 -15.39
N ILE A 46 -0.66 -13.47 -14.17
CA ILE A 46 -0.35 -12.15 -13.62
C ILE A 46 1.15 -12.06 -13.34
N THR A 47 1.80 -11.07 -13.95
CA THR A 47 3.23 -10.80 -13.73
C THR A 47 3.45 -9.87 -12.53
N VAL A 48 4.69 -9.84 -12.03
CA VAL A 48 5.09 -8.89 -10.99
C VAL A 48 4.87 -7.45 -11.46
N GLN A 49 5.14 -7.14 -12.73
CA GLN A 49 4.85 -5.83 -13.32
C GLN A 49 3.36 -5.48 -13.22
N MET A 50 2.46 -6.40 -13.59
CA MET A 50 1.01 -6.16 -13.53
C MET A 50 0.53 -5.93 -12.09
N ALA A 51 1.11 -6.64 -11.12
CA ALA A 51 0.81 -6.41 -9.70
C ALA A 51 1.21 -4.99 -9.26
N LEU A 52 2.40 -4.53 -9.66
CA LEU A 52 2.93 -3.20 -9.31
C LEU A 52 2.24 -2.07 -10.07
N SER A 53 1.79 -2.30 -11.31
CA SER A 53 1.15 -1.28 -12.17
C SER A 53 -0.37 -1.18 -11.99
N HIS A 54 -0.94 -1.85 -10.98
CA HIS A 54 -2.38 -1.88 -10.70
C HIS A 54 -3.22 -2.56 -11.80
N GLU A 55 -2.65 -3.52 -12.52
CA GLU A 55 -3.29 -4.24 -13.62
C GLU A 55 -3.73 -5.66 -13.26
N ALA A 56 -3.42 -6.13 -12.04
CA ALA A 56 -3.75 -7.49 -11.57
C ALA A 56 -5.25 -7.78 -11.40
N GLY A 57 -6.12 -6.78 -11.52
CA GLY A 57 -7.56 -6.99 -11.34
C GLY A 57 -8.03 -7.01 -9.88
N LEU A 58 -7.14 -6.88 -8.91
CA LEU A 58 -7.45 -7.04 -7.47
C LEU A 58 -7.63 -5.70 -6.75
N GLY A 59 -8.31 -4.74 -7.38
CA GLY A 59 -8.45 -3.38 -6.86
C GLY A 59 -9.14 -3.28 -5.50
N TYR A 60 -9.99 -4.26 -5.18
CA TYR A 60 -10.65 -4.44 -3.89
C TYR A 60 -10.92 -5.92 -3.65
N LEU A 61 -11.12 -6.28 -2.38
CA LEU A 61 -11.48 -7.63 -1.95
C LEU A 61 -12.98 -7.72 -1.67
N ASP A 62 -13.62 -8.81 -2.06
CA ASP A 62 -15.01 -9.08 -1.70
C ASP A 62 -15.14 -9.46 -0.22
N THR A 63 -14.10 -10.07 0.35
CA THR A 63 -14.02 -10.39 1.78
C THR A 63 -13.83 -9.10 2.60
N PRO A 64 -14.72 -8.76 3.55
CA PRO A 64 -14.51 -7.63 4.45
C PRO A 64 -13.29 -7.86 5.34
N ILE A 65 -12.34 -6.91 5.30
CA ILE A 65 -11.09 -7.02 6.05
C ILE A 65 -11.26 -6.40 7.43
N THR A 66 -11.24 -7.24 8.47
CA THR A 66 -11.20 -6.81 9.88
C THR A 66 -9.77 -6.46 10.31
N GLU A 67 -9.62 -5.85 11.49
CA GLU A 67 -8.31 -5.52 12.06
C GLU A 67 -7.49 -6.79 12.30
N GLU A 68 -8.12 -7.86 12.80
CA GLU A 68 -7.48 -9.16 13.05
C GLU A 68 -7.07 -9.88 11.77
N ILE A 69 -7.81 -9.67 10.68
CA ILE A 69 -7.41 -10.18 9.36
C ILE A 69 -6.20 -9.40 8.86
N ALA A 70 -6.24 -8.07 8.91
CA ALA A 70 -5.14 -7.23 8.41
C ALA A 70 -3.83 -7.41 9.19
N ALA A 71 -3.90 -7.80 10.47
CA ALA A 71 -2.74 -8.13 11.29
C ALA A 71 -2.13 -9.51 10.99
N ASP A 72 -2.83 -10.39 10.26
CA ASP A 72 -2.39 -11.75 9.96
C ASP A 72 -2.12 -11.91 8.46
N HIS A 73 -0.84 -11.90 8.10
CA HIS A 73 -0.41 -12.02 6.71
C HIS A 73 -0.83 -13.35 6.05
N ASN A 74 -1.04 -14.42 6.83
CA ASN A 74 -1.48 -15.70 6.27
C ASN A 74 -2.96 -15.66 5.89
N LYS A 75 -3.81 -15.01 6.70
CA LYS A 75 -5.23 -14.79 6.36
C LYS A 75 -5.35 -13.90 5.13
N ILE A 76 -4.59 -12.80 5.08
CA ILE A 76 -4.54 -11.93 3.90
C ILE A 76 -4.07 -12.70 2.66
N ARG A 77 -3.03 -13.53 2.78
CA ARG A 77 -2.57 -14.41 1.70
C ARG A 77 -3.71 -15.28 1.19
N GLU A 78 -4.37 -16.02 2.06
CA GLU A 78 -5.47 -16.92 1.69
C GLU A 78 -6.62 -16.18 1.01
N ILE A 79 -6.98 -14.99 1.50
CA ILE A 79 -8.00 -14.16 0.86
C ILE A 79 -7.56 -13.76 -0.55
N LEU A 80 -6.32 -13.29 -0.73
CA LEU A 80 -5.79 -12.91 -2.04
C LEU A 80 -5.70 -14.09 -3.02
N GLU A 81 -5.35 -15.28 -2.54
CA GLU A 81 -5.34 -16.50 -3.36
C GLU A 81 -6.74 -16.83 -3.89
N ASN A 82 -7.78 -16.67 -3.07
CA ASN A 82 -9.16 -17.00 -3.44
C ASN A 82 -9.95 -15.82 -4.06
N GLU A 83 -9.36 -14.64 -4.14
CA GLU A 83 -10.01 -13.47 -4.74
C GLU A 83 -10.02 -13.55 -6.28
N GLU A 84 -11.18 -13.35 -6.90
CA GLU A 84 -11.30 -13.28 -8.35
C GLU A 84 -10.98 -11.86 -8.88
N PRO A 85 -10.17 -11.72 -9.94
CA PRO A 85 -9.94 -10.43 -10.59
C PRO A 85 -11.26 -9.73 -10.99
N LYS A 86 -11.40 -8.46 -10.61
CA LYS A 86 -12.57 -7.61 -10.94
C LYS A 86 -12.60 -7.20 -12.42
N TRP A 87 -11.49 -7.39 -13.12
CA TRP A 87 -11.36 -7.26 -14.56
C TRP A 87 -10.26 -8.21 -15.04
N GLU A 88 -10.25 -8.51 -16.34
CA GLU A 88 -9.20 -9.32 -16.97
C GLU A 88 -7.82 -8.68 -16.73
N PRO A 89 -6.88 -9.38 -16.07
CA PRO A 89 -5.56 -8.84 -15.77
C PRO A 89 -4.82 -8.34 -17.02
N GLY A 90 -4.15 -7.20 -16.91
CA GLY A 90 -3.41 -6.58 -18.02
C GLY A 90 -4.27 -5.83 -19.06
N ARG A 91 -5.62 -5.86 -18.96
CA ARG A 91 -6.49 -5.11 -19.88
C ARG A 91 -6.80 -3.68 -19.44
N LYS A 92 -6.77 -3.44 -18.12
CA LYS A 92 -7.13 -2.17 -17.49
C LYS A 92 -6.28 -1.95 -16.26
N ASN A 93 -6.11 -0.69 -15.89
CA ASN A 93 -5.61 -0.30 -14.58
C ASN A 93 -6.76 0.08 -13.65
N GLY A 94 -6.67 -0.32 -12.40
CA GLY A 94 -7.61 0.08 -11.36
C GLY A 94 -6.88 0.20 -10.04
N TYR A 95 -6.87 1.39 -9.45
CA TYR A 95 -6.02 1.69 -8.30
C TYR A 95 -6.27 0.73 -7.13
N HIS A 96 -5.25 -0.05 -6.76
CA HIS A 96 -5.27 -0.97 -5.63
C HIS A 96 -4.93 -0.18 -4.36
N ALA A 97 -5.94 0.45 -3.76
CA ALA A 97 -5.72 1.41 -2.67
C ALA A 97 -5.04 0.77 -1.45
N TYR A 98 -5.47 -0.44 -1.07
CA TYR A 98 -4.90 -1.22 0.04
C TYR A 98 -4.31 -2.55 -0.41
N THR A 99 -4.97 -3.24 -1.35
CA THR A 99 -4.52 -4.55 -1.85
C THR A 99 -3.13 -4.52 -2.46
N PHE A 100 -2.67 -3.38 -2.98
CA PHE A 100 -1.27 -3.21 -3.43
C PHE A 100 -0.28 -3.60 -2.34
N GLY A 101 -0.47 -3.10 -1.12
CA GLY A 101 0.48 -3.31 -0.03
C GLY A 101 0.53 -4.76 0.38
N TRP A 102 -0.62 -5.42 0.46
CA TRP A 102 -0.70 -6.84 0.78
C TRP A 102 -0.15 -7.74 -0.33
N ILE A 103 -0.43 -7.44 -1.60
CA ILE A 103 0.12 -8.20 -2.73
C ILE A 103 1.65 -8.07 -2.74
N VAL A 104 2.17 -6.85 -2.58
CA VAL A 104 3.62 -6.60 -2.57
C VAL A 104 4.30 -7.24 -1.35
N ASP A 105 3.70 -7.17 -0.15
CA ASP A 105 4.19 -7.87 1.03
C ASP A 105 4.27 -9.39 0.80
N GLN A 106 3.23 -10.00 0.21
CA GLN A 106 3.26 -11.42 -0.11
C GLN A 106 4.31 -11.76 -1.16
N ILE A 107 4.51 -10.94 -2.19
CA ILE A 107 5.60 -11.14 -3.17
C ILE A 107 6.95 -11.10 -2.44
N VAL A 108 7.21 -10.11 -1.60
CA VAL A 108 8.47 -10.00 -0.83
C VAL A 108 8.68 -11.23 0.03
N ARG A 109 7.68 -11.66 0.81
CA ARG A 109 7.77 -12.84 1.69
C ARG A 109 8.08 -14.15 0.95
N HIS A 110 7.56 -14.33 -0.27
CA HIS A 110 7.80 -15.55 -1.05
C HIS A 110 9.13 -15.55 -1.78
N VAL A 111 9.67 -14.38 -2.13
CA VAL A 111 10.92 -14.25 -2.91
C VAL A 111 12.15 -14.06 -2.01
N ASP A 112 12.01 -13.34 -0.91
CA ASP A 112 13.07 -13.07 0.05
C ASP A 112 13.59 -14.38 0.65
N GLU A 113 14.92 -14.53 0.71
CA GLU A 113 15.56 -15.75 1.22
C GLU A 113 15.21 -16.05 2.67
N LYS A 114 15.09 -14.98 3.47
CA LYS A 114 14.75 -15.08 4.88
C LYS A 114 13.23 -15.07 5.11
N GLN A 115 12.43 -15.01 4.04
CA GLN A 115 10.97 -14.93 4.07
C GLN A 115 10.43 -13.84 4.99
N ARG A 116 11.16 -12.72 5.06
CA ARG A 116 10.81 -11.59 5.93
C ARG A 116 9.56 -10.89 5.43
N SER A 117 8.88 -10.24 6.35
CA SER A 117 7.85 -9.26 6.02
C SER A 117 8.43 -8.06 5.27
N ILE A 118 7.61 -7.30 4.55
CA ILE A 118 8.11 -6.12 3.84
C ILE A 118 8.67 -5.06 4.79
N GLY A 119 8.09 -4.90 5.98
CA GLY A 119 8.58 -3.99 7.01
C GLY A 119 9.95 -4.38 7.52
N GLN A 120 10.13 -5.67 7.83
CA GLN A 120 11.43 -6.20 8.26
C GLN A 120 12.47 -6.14 7.14
N PHE A 121 12.10 -6.49 5.90
CA PHE A 121 12.97 -6.37 4.74
C PHE A 121 13.43 -4.92 4.53
N LEU A 122 12.50 -3.97 4.53
CA LEU A 122 12.81 -2.54 4.45
C LEU A 122 13.75 -2.10 5.58
N ARG A 123 13.54 -2.61 6.79
CA ARG A 123 14.36 -2.28 7.95
C ARG A 123 15.79 -2.78 7.82
N GLU A 124 15.96 -4.05 7.44
CA GLU A 124 17.27 -4.69 7.39
C GLU A 124 18.08 -4.30 6.15
N GLU A 125 17.43 -4.08 5.01
CA GLU A 125 18.12 -3.91 3.72
C GLU A 125 18.33 -2.44 3.33
N ILE A 126 17.43 -1.54 3.76
CA ILE A 126 17.42 -0.16 3.29
C ILE A 126 17.54 0.81 4.46
N THR A 127 16.59 0.82 5.39
CA THR A 127 16.52 1.93 6.35
C THR A 127 17.51 1.80 7.49
N GLY A 128 17.76 0.59 8.00
CA GLY A 128 18.73 0.32 9.06
C GLY A 128 20.17 0.66 8.66
N PRO A 129 20.71 0.08 7.57
CA PRO A 129 22.08 0.34 7.12
C PRO A 129 22.35 1.81 6.75
N ASN A 130 21.31 2.53 6.30
CA ASN A 130 21.42 3.93 5.87
C ASN A 130 20.95 4.94 6.94
N HIS A 131 20.65 4.48 8.17
CA HIS A 131 20.17 5.31 9.27
C HIS A 131 18.94 6.18 8.91
N ILE A 132 18.03 5.62 8.13
CA ILE A 132 16.81 6.29 7.66
C ILE A 132 15.68 6.05 8.65
N ASP A 133 15.02 7.14 9.04
CA ASP A 133 13.89 7.15 9.98
C ASP A 133 12.57 7.03 9.20
N TYR A 134 12.32 5.84 8.66
CA TYR A 134 11.11 5.47 7.92
C TYR A 134 10.75 4.00 8.19
N TYR A 135 9.46 3.72 8.37
CA TYR A 135 8.95 2.42 8.80
C TYR A 135 7.74 2.01 7.99
N ILE A 136 7.58 0.71 7.76
CA ILE A 136 6.32 0.05 7.45
C ILE A 136 6.13 -0.97 8.59
N GLY A 137 5.13 -0.77 9.44
CA GLY A 137 5.10 -1.40 10.77
C GLY A 137 6.05 -0.68 11.74
N LEU A 138 5.59 0.42 12.32
CA LEU A 138 6.37 1.18 13.31
C LEU A 138 6.53 0.36 14.60
N PRO A 139 7.66 0.38 15.32
CA PRO A 139 7.74 -0.20 16.67
C PRO A 139 6.98 0.63 17.71
N PHE A 140 6.41 -0.01 18.74
CA PHE A 140 5.65 0.66 19.82
C PHE A 140 6.47 1.73 20.54
N GLU A 141 7.77 1.52 20.67
CA GLU A 141 8.71 2.41 21.33
C GLU A 141 8.85 3.75 20.59
N GLU A 142 8.50 3.81 19.31
CA GLU A 142 8.69 4.98 18.45
C GLU A 142 7.42 5.83 18.30
N GLU A 143 6.29 5.38 18.85
CA GLU A 143 4.97 5.98 18.69
C GLU A 143 4.92 7.43 19.20
N TYR A 144 5.69 7.76 20.24
CA TYR A 144 5.77 9.12 20.80
C TYR A 144 6.26 10.18 19.80
N ARG A 145 6.89 9.75 18.69
CA ARG A 145 7.40 10.63 17.63
C ARG A 145 6.38 10.88 16.51
N VAL A 146 5.22 10.23 16.53
CA VAL A 146 4.22 10.32 15.45
C VAL A 146 3.35 11.56 15.63
N ALA A 147 3.42 12.46 14.66
CA ALA A 147 2.57 13.64 14.58
C ALA A 147 1.17 13.27 14.10
N ARG A 148 0.17 13.84 14.75
CA ARG A 148 -1.23 13.61 14.41
C ARG A 148 -1.58 14.22 13.05
N VAL A 149 -2.23 13.43 12.22
CA VAL A 149 -2.84 13.87 10.97
C VAL A 149 -4.11 14.66 11.28
N THR A 150 -4.31 15.76 10.57
CA THR A 150 -5.55 16.55 10.59
C THR A 150 -6.19 16.52 9.21
N VAL A 151 -7.51 16.38 9.16
CA VAL A 151 -8.29 16.57 7.93
C VAL A 151 -8.88 17.98 7.89
N PRO A 152 -8.98 18.61 6.71
CA PRO A 152 -9.58 19.93 6.64
C PRO A 152 -11.05 19.86 7.04
N SER A 153 -11.46 20.84 7.83
CA SER A 153 -12.83 21.08 8.25
C SER A 153 -13.74 21.41 7.06
N ILE A 154 -15.05 21.35 7.27
CA ILE A 154 -16.02 21.73 6.24
C ILE A 154 -15.84 23.20 5.82
N TRP A 155 -15.46 24.08 6.75
CA TRP A 155 -15.26 25.51 6.49
C TRP A 155 -14.03 25.77 5.65
N GLU A 156 -12.92 25.10 5.93
CA GLU A 156 -11.70 25.20 5.12
C GLU A 156 -11.97 24.71 3.68
N ARG A 157 -12.69 23.59 3.53
CA ARG A 157 -13.08 23.07 2.21
C ARG A 157 -13.94 24.05 1.43
N LEU A 158 -14.91 24.69 2.09
CA LEU A 158 -15.75 25.70 1.46
C LEU A 158 -14.94 26.94 1.09
N SER A 159 -14.06 27.40 1.97
CA SER A 159 -13.19 28.56 1.72
C SER A 159 -12.28 28.34 0.51
N GLU A 160 -11.73 27.13 0.34
CA GLU A 160 -10.90 26.77 -0.82
C GLU A 160 -11.71 26.80 -2.13
N VAL A 161 -12.95 26.32 -2.12
CA VAL A 161 -13.81 26.34 -3.32
C VAL A 161 -14.25 27.76 -3.68
N LEU A 162 -14.43 28.62 -2.69
CA LEU A 162 -14.71 30.04 -2.92
C LEU A 162 -13.46 30.79 -3.43
N TYR A 163 -12.27 30.39 -2.98
CA TYR A 163 -11.00 30.96 -3.43
C TYR A 163 -10.62 30.53 -4.85
N ASP A 164 -10.72 29.23 -5.15
CA ASP A 164 -10.51 28.67 -6.48
C ASP A 164 -11.68 27.76 -6.87
N TRP A 165 -12.55 28.29 -7.74
CA TRP A 165 -13.72 27.57 -8.23
C TRP A 165 -13.37 26.25 -8.95
N ARG A 166 -12.14 26.08 -9.45
CA ARG A 166 -11.70 24.80 -10.04
C ARG A 166 -11.66 23.67 -9.01
N VAL A 167 -11.50 24.00 -7.73
CA VAL A 167 -11.54 23.04 -6.62
C VAL A 167 -12.96 22.50 -6.41
N SER A 168 -14.01 23.11 -6.97
CA SER A 168 -15.38 22.56 -6.89
C SER A 168 -15.51 21.13 -7.46
N TRP A 169 -14.62 20.74 -8.40
CA TRP A 169 -14.50 19.35 -8.87
C TRP A 169 -14.19 18.35 -7.75
N TYR A 170 -13.63 18.81 -6.62
CA TYR A 170 -13.46 18.03 -5.40
C TYR A 170 -14.78 17.42 -4.91
N PHE A 171 -15.89 18.16 -4.99
CA PHE A 171 -17.20 17.64 -4.59
C PHE A 171 -17.70 16.52 -5.49
N LEU A 172 -17.36 16.55 -6.79
CA LEU A 172 -17.65 15.45 -7.71
C LEU A 172 -16.82 14.20 -7.38
N SER A 173 -15.56 14.38 -6.95
CA SER A 173 -14.71 13.28 -6.47
C SER A 173 -15.25 12.67 -5.17
N LEU A 174 -15.67 13.51 -4.21
CA LEU A 174 -16.35 13.05 -2.98
C LEU A 174 -17.64 12.30 -3.31
N TRP A 175 -18.43 12.82 -4.25
CA TRP A 175 -19.68 12.19 -4.69
C TRP A 175 -19.47 10.78 -5.26
N LYS A 176 -18.38 10.57 -6.02
CA LYS A 176 -18.00 9.23 -6.51
C LYS A 176 -17.60 8.28 -5.37
N LEU A 177 -17.04 8.81 -4.29
CA LEU A 177 -16.66 8.03 -3.11
C LEU A 177 -17.87 7.54 -2.30
N VAL A 178 -18.95 8.33 -2.30
CA VAL A 178 -20.20 8.03 -1.57
C VAL A 178 -21.12 7.07 -2.33
N ARG A 179 -20.99 6.99 -3.67
CA ARG A 179 -21.71 6.00 -4.48
C ARG A 179 -20.97 4.67 -4.52
N ASP A 180 -21.72 3.56 -4.62
CA ASP A 180 -21.17 2.22 -4.82
C ASP A 180 -20.50 2.10 -6.21
N THR A 181 -19.25 2.55 -6.26
CA THR A 181 -18.37 2.52 -7.43
C THR A 181 -17.17 1.64 -7.14
N PRO A 182 -16.46 1.13 -8.17
CA PRO A 182 -15.20 0.39 -7.94
C PRO A 182 -14.18 1.16 -7.10
N LEU A 183 -14.13 2.50 -7.25
CA LEU A 183 -13.30 3.36 -6.42
C LEU A 183 -13.75 3.36 -4.96
N SER A 184 -15.05 3.47 -4.71
CA SER A 184 -15.62 3.42 -3.35
C SER A 184 -15.29 2.08 -2.66
N ARG A 185 -15.43 0.95 -3.37
CA ARG A 185 -15.07 -0.36 -2.82
C ARG A 185 -13.58 -0.50 -2.51
N ALA A 186 -12.72 0.03 -3.37
CA ALA A 186 -11.27 0.03 -3.16
C ALA A 186 -10.84 0.80 -1.92
N VAL A 187 -11.52 1.90 -1.57
CA VAL A 187 -11.15 2.73 -0.41
C VAL A 187 -11.90 2.40 0.88
N ASN A 188 -13.02 1.67 0.81
CA ASN A 188 -13.86 1.36 1.97
C ASN A 188 -13.63 -0.05 2.55
N ASN A 189 -12.77 -0.86 1.94
CA ASN A 189 -12.32 -2.14 2.49
C ASN A 189 -10.79 -2.12 2.67
N PRO A 190 -10.26 -1.98 3.91
CA PRO A 190 -10.95 -2.14 5.19
C PRO A 190 -11.77 -0.92 5.62
N SER A 191 -12.89 -1.16 6.30
CA SER A 191 -13.82 -0.11 6.73
C SER A 191 -13.39 0.66 7.98
N TRP A 192 -12.43 0.13 8.74
CA TRP A 192 -11.88 0.77 9.94
C TRP A 192 -10.68 1.69 9.63
N LEU A 193 -10.04 1.53 8.46
CA LEU A 193 -8.93 2.36 8.02
C LEU A 193 -9.42 3.49 7.09
N GLN A 194 -9.88 4.58 7.69
CA GLN A 194 -10.52 5.70 6.98
C GLN A 194 -9.68 6.98 7.11
N ALA A 195 -8.94 7.30 6.04
CA ALA A 195 -8.11 8.49 5.94
C ALA A 195 -8.90 9.81 5.91
N VAL A 196 -9.95 9.88 5.08
CA VAL A 196 -10.57 11.16 4.68
C VAL A 196 -11.75 11.54 5.58
N SER A 197 -12.56 10.57 6.00
CA SER A 197 -13.81 10.79 6.74
C SER A 197 -13.59 10.87 8.26
N LYS A 198 -12.90 9.88 8.83
CA LYS A 198 -12.72 9.72 10.28
C LYS A 198 -11.28 9.96 10.75
N CYS A 199 -10.32 10.05 9.83
CA CYS A 199 -8.88 10.18 10.13
C CYS A 199 -8.39 9.13 11.14
N THR A 200 -8.77 7.86 10.93
CA THR A 200 -8.44 6.78 11.87
C THR A 200 -6.95 6.41 11.87
N LEU A 201 -6.18 6.98 10.95
CA LEU A 201 -4.71 6.92 10.86
C LEU A 201 -3.97 7.61 12.03
N ASN A 202 -4.68 8.07 13.05
CA ASN A 202 -4.09 8.54 14.30
C ASN A 202 -4.13 7.46 15.40
N ASN A 203 -4.68 6.27 15.11
CA ASN A 203 -4.72 5.16 16.05
C ASN A 203 -3.34 4.47 16.08
N PRO A 204 -2.63 4.45 17.23
CA PRO A 204 -1.33 3.82 17.35
C PRO A 204 -1.35 2.34 16.95
N ASP A 205 -2.43 1.61 17.28
CA ASP A 205 -2.55 0.18 16.96
C ASP A 205 -2.43 -0.09 15.44
N TYR A 206 -2.82 0.88 14.61
CA TYR A 206 -2.73 0.75 13.16
C TYR A 206 -1.31 1.05 12.64
N HIS A 207 -0.53 1.87 13.32
CA HIS A 207 0.84 2.21 12.93
C HIS A 207 1.78 1.00 12.95
N HIS A 208 1.47 0.02 13.80
CA HIS A 208 2.20 -1.25 13.91
C HIS A 208 1.90 -2.23 12.77
N LEU A 209 0.81 -2.02 12.02
CA LEU A 209 0.46 -2.89 10.90
C LEU A 209 1.36 -2.63 9.69
N GLU A 210 1.80 -3.72 9.06
CA GLU A 210 2.61 -3.66 7.85
C GLU A 210 1.76 -3.46 6.58
N GLN A 211 0.93 -2.42 6.58
CA GLN A 211 0.15 -2.04 5.39
C GLN A 211 1.00 -1.14 4.47
N ALA A 212 1.77 -1.79 3.60
CA ALA A 212 2.67 -1.18 2.62
C ALA A 212 2.01 -0.29 1.55
N ALA A 213 0.68 -0.18 1.56
CA ALA A 213 -0.05 0.71 0.68
C ALA A 213 -0.29 2.11 1.27
N ALA A 214 -0.32 2.24 2.61
CA ALA A 214 -0.88 3.43 3.25
C ALA A 214 -0.26 3.81 4.60
N LEU A 215 0.35 2.87 5.34
CA LEU A 215 0.75 3.08 6.74
C LEU A 215 2.25 3.27 6.95
N GLY A 216 2.98 3.63 5.90
CA GLY A 216 4.36 4.02 6.03
C GLY A 216 4.50 5.30 6.85
N ILE A 217 5.35 5.28 7.87
CA ILE A 217 5.59 6.40 8.79
C ILE A 217 7.03 6.85 8.66
N GLY A 218 7.23 8.15 8.47
CA GLY A 218 8.57 8.72 8.40
C GLY A 218 8.53 10.23 8.36
N ASN A 219 9.56 10.83 7.76
CA ASN A 219 9.64 12.27 7.57
C ASN A 219 10.15 12.59 6.15
N ALA A 220 10.02 13.86 5.73
CA ALA A 220 10.38 14.28 4.39
C ALA A 220 11.86 14.04 4.06
N ARG A 221 12.76 14.20 5.04
CA ARG A 221 14.19 13.93 4.86
C ARG A 221 14.44 12.45 4.59
N SER A 222 13.86 11.57 5.41
CA SER A 222 13.97 10.12 5.24
C SER A 222 13.47 9.67 3.87
N LEU A 223 12.29 10.17 3.44
CA LEU A 223 11.77 9.87 2.11
C LEU A 223 12.71 10.36 1.00
N ALA A 224 13.18 11.60 1.09
CA ALA A 224 14.14 12.14 0.11
C ALA A 224 15.41 11.29 0.02
N THR A 225 15.96 10.87 1.17
CA THR A 225 17.14 9.99 1.22
C THR A 225 16.87 8.62 0.59
N ILE A 226 15.69 8.02 0.82
CA ILE A 226 15.33 6.74 0.18
C ILE A 226 15.36 6.88 -1.35
N PHE A 227 14.76 7.94 -1.90
CA PHE A 227 14.73 8.15 -3.36
C PHE A 227 16.10 8.52 -3.92
N ASP A 228 16.91 9.27 -3.17
CA ASP A 228 18.28 9.62 -3.56
C ASP A 228 19.16 8.38 -3.72
N LEU A 229 19.04 7.41 -2.80
CA LEU A 229 19.74 6.12 -2.89
C LEU A 229 19.43 5.37 -4.17
N VAL A 230 18.17 5.38 -4.63
CA VAL A 230 17.77 4.73 -5.88
C VAL A 230 18.35 5.44 -7.09
N SER A 231 18.46 6.77 -7.05
CA SER A 231 18.98 7.56 -8.16
C SER A 231 20.48 7.36 -8.42
N CYS A 232 21.24 6.88 -7.44
CA CYS A 232 22.67 6.62 -7.58
C CYS A 232 23.00 5.38 -8.43
N PHE A 233 21.99 4.60 -8.84
CA PHE A 233 22.16 3.35 -9.60
C PHE A 233 21.69 3.46 -11.07
N VAL A 234 21.33 4.66 -11.55
CA VAL A 234 20.96 4.95 -12.95
C VAL A 234 22.03 5.82 -13.60
#